data_AF-A0A7C3AEG9-F1
#
_entry.id   AF-A0A7C3AEG9-F1
#
_cell.length_a   1.000
_cell.length_b   1.000
_cell.length_c   1.000
_cell.angle_alpha   90.00
_cell.angle_beta   90.00
_cell.angle_gamma   90.00
#
_symmetry.space_group_name_H-M   'P 1'
#
loop_
_entity.id
_entity.type
_entity.pdbx_description
1 polymer ?
#
loop_
_entity_poly.entity_id
_entity_poly.type
_entity_poly.pdbx_seq_one_letter_code
_entity_poly.pdbx_strand_id
1 'polypeptide(L)' 'MNPNGVRIGTPAITTRGFKEPQAEQVAAFIKRVAENIDNELVIEEVGKEVLLLCSQFPVPDHFIMPGTTRV' A
#
# COMPACT_ATOMS: atom_id res chain seq x y z
N MET A 1 -13.41 -22.34 -10.74
CA MET A 1 -13.14 -22.29 -9.29
C MET A 1 -12.54 -20.93 -9.00
N ASN A 2 -13.24 -20.08 -8.25
CA ASN A 2 -12.79 -18.72 -7.96
C ASN A 2 -12.17 -18.71 -6.56
N PRO A 3 -10.92 -18.23 -6.40
CA PRO A 3 -10.30 -18.12 -5.08
C PRO A 3 -11.04 -17.07 -4.25
N ASN A 4 -11.38 -17.41 -3.00
CA ASN A 4 -12.11 -16.53 -2.06
C ASN A 4 -11.17 -15.77 -1.10
N GLY A 5 -9.88 -15.59 -1.44
CA GLY A 5 -8.90 -15.03 -0.50
C GLY A 5 -7.75 -14.29 -1.18
N VAL A 6 -7.10 -13.43 -0.39
CA VAL A 6 -5.96 -12.59 -0.79
C VAL A 6 -4.74 -12.95 0.06
N ARG A 7 -3.58 -13.14 -0.56
CA ARG A 7 -2.31 -13.37 0.14
C ARG A 7 -1.56 -12.04 0.31
N ILE A 8 -1.26 -11.69 1.55
CA ILE A 8 -0.55 -10.46 1.92
C ILE A 8 0.83 -10.82 2.46
N GLY A 9 1.86 -10.07 2.08
CA GLY A 9 3.24 -10.25 2.54
C GLY A 9 3.89 -8.94 2.94
N THR A 10 4.65 -8.96 4.04
CA THR A 10 5.37 -7.79 4.58
C THR A 10 6.75 -7.48 3.99
N PRO A 11 7.48 -8.38 3.27
CA PRO A 11 8.86 -8.08 2.84
C PRO A 11 9.04 -6.75 2.09
N ALA A 12 8.13 -6.40 1.18
CA ALA A 12 8.25 -5.17 0.40
C ALA A 12 8.14 -3.90 1.26
N ILE A 13 7.19 -3.87 2.20
CA ILE A 13 6.97 -2.69 3.05
C ILE A 13 8.08 -2.58 4.12
N THR A 14 8.57 -3.71 4.64
CA THR A 14 9.67 -3.70 5.63
C THR A 14 10.98 -3.29 4.99
N THR A 15 11.25 -3.67 3.73
CA THR A 15 12.39 -3.16 2.94
C THR A 15 12.32 -1.63 2.76
N ARG A 16 11.11 -1.05 2.67
CA ARG A 16 10.90 0.42 2.60
C ARG A 16 10.97 1.11 3.97
N GLY A 17 11.17 0.38 5.06
CA GLY A 17 11.29 0.93 6.42
C GLY A 17 10.00 0.97 7.22
N PHE A 18 8.90 0.36 6.73
CA PHE A 18 7.65 0.28 7.49
C PHE A 18 7.87 -0.55 8.77
N LYS A 19 7.20 -0.12 9.83
CA LYS A 19 7.11 -0.81 11.13
C LYS A 19 5.65 -1.14 11.44
N GLU A 20 5.43 -1.70 12.62
CA GLU A 20 4.14 -2.12 13.13
C GLU A 20 3.06 -1.03 13.00
N PRO A 21 3.31 0.26 13.31
CA PRO A 21 2.29 1.31 13.16
C PRO A 21 1.84 1.51 11.71
N GLN A 22 2.77 1.47 10.76
CA GLN A 22 2.42 1.61 9.33
C GLN A 22 1.74 0.35 8.81
N ALA A 23 2.11 -0.84 9.30
CA ALA A 23 1.44 -2.08 8.94
C ALA A 23 -0.02 -2.11 9.43
N GLU A 24 -0.28 -1.62 10.63
CA GLU A 24 -1.65 -1.44 11.15
C GLU A 24 -2.45 -0.46 10.28
N GLN A 25 -1.83 0.66 9.88
CA GLN A 25 -2.46 1.63 8.99
C GLN A 25 -2.79 1.01 7.61
N VAL A 26 -1.89 0.21 7.04
CA VAL A 26 -2.14 -0.54 5.79
C VAL A 26 -3.31 -1.52 5.96
N ALA A 27 -3.38 -2.24 7.09
CA ALA A 27 -4.50 -3.13 7.37
C ALA A 27 -5.84 -2.37 7.49
N ALA A 28 -5.83 -1.18 8.10
CA ALA A 28 -7.00 -0.31 8.18
C ALA A 28 -7.47 0.16 6.79
N PHE A 29 -6.54 0.50 5.89
CA PHE A 29 -6.86 0.84 4.50
C PHE A 29 -7.51 -0.34 3.76
N ILE A 30 -6.93 -1.54 3.89
CA ILE A 30 -7.47 -2.77 3.28
C ILE A 30 -8.89 -3.02 3.80
N LYS A 31 -9.11 -2.91 5.11
CA LYS A 31 -10.44 -3.06 5.72
C LYS A 31 -11.43 -2.04 5.17
N ARG A 32 -11.06 -0.76 5.11
CA ARG A 32 -11.94 0.32 4.63
C ARG A 32 -12.37 0.10 3.18
N VAL A 33 -11.46 -0.35 2.31
CA VAL A 33 -11.79 -0.70 0.92
C VAL A 33 -12.63 -1.96 0.84
N ALA A 34 -12.29 -3.01 1.60
CA ALA A 34 -13.04 -4.27 1.58
C ALA A 34 -14.50 -4.10 2.03
N GLU A 35 -14.76 -3.21 2.99
CA GLU A 35 -16.11 -2.87 3.46
C GLU A 35 -16.88 -1.96 2.48
N ASN A 36 -16.20 -1.35 1.50
CA ASN A 36 -16.75 -0.34 0.59
C ASN A 36 -16.35 -0.60 -0.87
N ILE A 37 -16.34 -1.86 -1.30
CA ILE A 37 -15.73 -2.29 -2.58
C ILE A 37 -16.37 -1.65 -3.83
N ASP A 38 -17.63 -1.20 -3.73
CA ASP A 38 -18.37 -0.54 -4.82
C ASP A 38 -18.42 1.00 -4.68
N ASN A 39 -17.74 1.57 -3.67
CA ASN A 39 -17.75 3.01 -3.41
C ASN A 39 -16.46 3.66 -3.93
N GLU A 40 -16.51 4.15 -5.15
CA GLU A 40 -15.37 4.78 -5.85
C GLU A 40 -14.75 5.95 -5.06
N LEU A 41 -15.57 6.74 -4.35
CA LEU A 41 -15.08 7.87 -3.56
C LEU A 41 -14.19 7.39 -2.40
N VAL A 42 -14.62 6.34 -1.69
CA VAL A 42 -13.82 5.76 -0.58
C VAL A 42 -12.53 5.16 -1.11
N ILE A 43 -12.56 4.51 -2.27
CA ILE A 43 -11.37 3.94 -2.91
C ILE A 43 -10.39 5.04 -3.30
N GLU A 44 -10.87 6.15 -3.87
CA GLU A 44 -10.04 7.29 -4.26
C GLU A 44 -9.39 7.97 -3.04
N GLU A 45 -10.17 8.19 -1.97
CA GLU A 45 -9.67 8.75 -0.71
C GLU A 45 -8.59 7.88 -0.09
N VAL A 46 -8.83 6.57 0.03
CA VAL A 46 -7.82 5.62 0.54
C VAL A 46 -6.59 5.61 -0.36
N GLY A 47 -6.75 5.71 -1.68
CA GLY A 47 -5.63 5.83 -2.62
C GLY A 47 -4.75 7.04 -2.33
N LYS A 48 -5.34 8.21 -2.06
CA LYS A 48 -4.61 9.43 -1.67
C LYS A 48 -3.87 9.26 -0.34
N GLU A 49 -4.52 8.66 0.65
CA GLU A 49 -3.92 8.36 1.96
C GLU A 49 -2.73 7.39 1.85
N VAL A 50 -2.86 6.35 1.01
CA VAL A 50 -1.78 5.38 0.71
C VAL A 50 -0.60 6.06 0.01
N LEU A 51 -0.85 6.94 -0.96
CA LEU A 51 0.20 7.70 -1.64
C LEU A 51 0.95 8.61 -0.65
N LEU A 52 0.23 9.29 0.22
CA LEU A 52 0.82 10.13 1.27
C LEU A 52 1.71 9.31 2.19
N LEU A 53 1.24 8.15 2.68
CA LEU A 53 2.07 7.25 3.49
C LEU A 53 3.30 6.79 2.72
N CYS A 54 3.14 6.39 1.45
CA CYS A 54 4.25 5.90 0.62
C CYS A 54 5.32 6.96 0.37
N SER A 55 4.95 8.23 0.26
CA SER A 55 5.89 9.34 0.05
C SER A 55 6.88 9.51 1.20
N GLN A 56 6.51 9.10 2.41
CA GLN A 56 7.37 9.16 3.61
C GLN A 56 8.39 8.01 3.66
N PHE A 57 8.19 6.96 2.87
CA PHE A 57 8.98 5.73 2.85
C PHE A 57 9.34 5.37 1.40
N PRO A 58 10.29 6.11 0.78
CA PRO A 58 10.67 5.89 -0.60
C PRO A 58 11.26 4.49 -0.82
N VAL A 59 11.17 3.99 -2.04
CA VAL A 59 11.80 2.72 -2.42
C VAL A 59 13.33 2.89 -2.38
N PRO A 60 14.09 1.97 -1.76
CA PRO A 60 15.55 2.07 -1.74
C PRO A 60 16.14 2.07 -3.14
N ASP A 61 17.17 2.89 -3.37
CA ASP A 61 17.74 3.14 -4.71
C ASP A 61 18.22 1.86 -5.41
N HIS A 62 18.68 0.86 -4.65
CA HIS A 62 19.10 -0.43 -5.19
C HIS A 62 17.98 -1.18 -5.96
N PHE A 63 16.72 -0.90 -5.65
CA PHE A 63 15.55 -1.50 -6.32
C PHE A 63 15.00 -0.64 -7.47
N ILE A 64 15.57 0.55 -7.71
CA ILE A 64 15.14 1.44 -8.78
C ILE A 64 15.94 1.12 -10.05
N MET A 65 15.24 0.82 -11.14
CA MET A 65 15.86 0.63 -12.44
C MET A 65 16.48 1.95 -12.93
N PRO A 66 17.71 1.95 -13.47
CA PRO A 66 18.30 3.16 -14.02
C PRO A 66 17.41 3.71 -15.15
N GLY A 67 16.90 4.94 -14.97
CA GLY A 67 16.02 5.62 -15.93
C GLY A 67 14.56 5.81 -15.51
N THR A 68 14.13 5.25 -14.36
CA THR A 68 12.77 5.48 -13.85
C THR A 68 12.70 6.77 -13.04
N THR A 69 11.98 7.77 -13.55
CA THR A 69 11.69 9.03 -12.84
C THR A 69 10.92 8.75 -11.55
N ARG A 70 11.34 9.37 -10.44
CA ARG A 70 10.61 9.36 -9.17
C ARG A 70 9.29 10.13 -9.38
N VAL A 71 8.15 9.43 -9.29
CA VAL A 71 6.82 10.03 -9.17
C VAL A 71 6.46 10.27 -7.72
#